data_AF-A0A2K3KEY6-F1
#
_entry.id   AF-A0A2K3KEY6-F1
#
_cell.length_a   1.000
_cell.length_b   1.000
_cell.length_c   1.000
_cell.angle_alpha   90.00
_cell.angle_beta   90.00
_cell.angle_gamma   90.00
#
_symmetry.space_group_name_H-M   'P 1'
#
loop_
_entity.id
_entity.type
_entity.pdbx_description
1 polymer ?
#
loop_
_entity_poly.entity_id
_entity_poly.type
_entity_poly.pdbx_seq_one_letter_code
_entity_poly.pdbx_strand_id
1 'polypeptide(L)'
;MEMNKQRMAIQIQALSLMILLMVSPIMMMVCPPPFGRGCKDCIVYQMKTSCPACTSMLHCMGRCLWDGGFQYNCINKCACKTCYPTLYDCKRCMFKCKCNCVN
;
A
#
# COMPACT_ATOMS: atom_id res chain seq x y z
N MET A 1 -51.42 16.38 -9.25
CA MET A 1 -50.19 17.04 -8.73
C MET A 1 -49.12 15.99 -8.38
N GLU A 2 -49.48 14.70 -8.34
CA GLU A 2 -48.61 13.56 -7.98
C GLU A 2 -47.51 13.21 -9.00
N MET A 3 -47.72 13.43 -10.30
CA MET A 3 -46.74 13.03 -11.33
C MET A 3 -45.40 13.79 -11.20
N ASN A 4 -45.45 15.07 -10.82
CA ASN A 4 -44.24 15.87 -10.57
C ASN A 4 -43.52 15.42 -9.29
N LYS A 5 -44.28 15.00 -8.27
CA LYS A 5 -43.73 14.48 -7.00
C LYS A 5 -42.99 13.15 -7.21
N GLN A 6 -43.54 12.27 -8.05
CA GLN A 6 -42.86 11.02 -8.43
C GLN A 6 -41.62 11.27 -9.29
N ARG A 7 -41.68 12.21 -10.24
CA ARG A 7 -40.51 12.59 -11.06
C ARG A 7 -39.38 13.15 -10.21
N MET A 8 -39.70 13.99 -9.23
CA MET A 8 -38.72 14.54 -8.27
C MET A 8 -38.11 13.43 -7.39
N ALA A 9 -38.92 12.47 -6.92
CA ALA A 9 -38.41 11.34 -6.15
C ALA A 9 -37.44 10.46 -6.95
N ILE A 10 -37.76 10.18 -8.21
CA ILE A 10 -36.89 9.42 -9.13
C ILE A 10 -35.58 10.16 -9.38
N GLN A 11 -35.63 11.47 -9.59
CA GLN A 11 -34.44 12.31 -9.80
C GLN A 11 -33.53 12.33 -8.56
N ILE A 12 -34.11 12.47 -7.36
CA ILE A 12 -33.36 12.46 -6.10
C ILE A 12 -32.70 11.10 -5.87
N GLN A 13 -33.42 10.00 -6.15
CA GLN A 13 -32.90 8.64 -6.00
C GLN A 13 -31.78 8.33 -7.03
N ALA A 14 -31.87 8.88 -8.24
CA ALA A 14 -30.79 8.77 -9.23
C ALA A 14 -29.55 9.57 -8.80
N LEU A 15 -29.73 10.78 -8.27
CA LEU A 15 -28.65 11.62 -7.76
C LEU A 15 -27.93 11.00 -6.57
N SER A 16 -28.65 10.37 -5.63
CA SER A 16 -28.04 9.69 -4.49
C SER A 16 -27.22 8.45 -4.92
N LEU A 17 -27.69 7.70 -5.92
CA LEU A 17 -26.93 6.60 -6.52
C LEU A 17 -25.65 7.07 -7.22
N MET A 18 -25.72 8.18 -7.96
CA MET A 18 -24.56 8.78 -8.63
C MET A 18 -23.51 9.23 -7.61
N ILE A 19 -23.92 9.86 -6.51
CA ILE A 19 -23.00 10.29 -5.45
C ILE A 19 -22.33 9.08 -4.76
N LEU A 20 -23.07 7.99 -4.52
CA LEU A 20 -22.49 6.75 -3.94
C LEU A 20 -21.39 6.15 -4.83
N LEU A 21 -21.56 6.18 -6.15
CA LEU A 21 -20.58 5.62 -7.10
C LEU A 21 -19.28 6.43 -7.12
N MET A 22 -19.33 7.74 -6.88
CA MET A 22 -18.16 8.63 -6.85
C MET A 22 -17.36 8.55 -5.55
N VAL A 23 -17.93 7.97 -4.48
CA VAL A 23 -17.26 7.82 -3.16
C VAL A 23 -16.38 6.56 -3.10
N SER A 24 -16.39 5.70 -4.13
CA SER A 24 -15.52 4.53 -4.19
C SER A 24 -14.05 4.95 -4.40
N PRO A 25 -13.16 4.83 -3.40
CA PRO A 25 -11.77 5.25 -3.53
C PRO A 25 -10.95 4.10 -4.13
N ILE A 26 -11.20 3.74 -5.40
CA ILE A 26 -10.45 2.65 -6.08
C ILE A 26 -9.33 3.19 -6.97
N MET A 27 -9.14 4.51 -7.02
CA MET A 27 -7.97 5.14 -7.66
C MET A 27 -6.93 5.60 -6.62
N MET A 28 -6.62 4.76 -5.63
CA MET A 28 -5.29 4.85 -5.03
C MET A 28 -4.37 4.05 -5.92
N MET A 29 -3.27 4.63 -6.39
CA MET A 29 -2.16 3.97 -7.09
C MET A 29 -1.91 2.57 -6.54
N VAL A 30 -2.62 1.58 -7.11
CA VAL A 30 -2.46 0.19 -6.75
C VAL A 30 -1.19 -0.22 -7.47
N CYS A 31 -0.08 -0.24 -6.72
CA CYS A 31 1.09 -0.97 -7.17
C CYS A 31 0.58 -2.34 -7.65
N PRO A 32 0.89 -2.76 -8.88
CA PRO A 32 0.24 -3.88 -9.53
C PRO A 32 0.21 -5.06 -8.57
N PRO A 33 -0.99 -5.61 -8.24
CA PRO A 33 -1.07 -6.70 -7.28
C PRO A 33 -0.17 -7.82 -7.80
N PRO A 34 0.73 -8.37 -6.96
CA PRO A 34 1.49 -9.53 -7.34
C PRO A 34 0.49 -10.67 -7.42
N PHE A 35 0.05 -10.97 -8.64
CA PHE A 35 -0.80 -12.10 -8.99
C PHE A 35 -0.45 -13.32 -8.12
N GLY A 36 -1.36 -13.71 -7.22
CA GLY A 36 -1.33 -14.97 -6.47
C GLY A 36 -0.17 -15.20 -5.50
N ARG A 37 0.60 -14.17 -5.12
CA ARG A 37 1.80 -14.31 -4.28
C ARG A 37 1.57 -13.63 -2.93
N GLY A 38 1.86 -14.34 -1.82
CA GLY A 38 1.53 -13.90 -0.46
C GLY A 38 2.14 -12.54 -0.08
N CYS A 39 1.70 -11.97 1.04
CA CYS A 39 2.17 -10.65 1.53
C CYS A 39 3.71 -10.50 1.49
N LYS A 40 4.43 -11.56 1.89
CA LYS A 40 5.90 -11.62 1.86
C LYS A 40 6.45 -11.39 0.45
N ASP A 41 5.92 -12.10 -0.54
CA ASP A 41 6.34 -11.98 -1.93
C ASP A 41 5.96 -10.63 -2.52
N CYS A 42 4.80 -10.06 -2.13
CA CYS A 42 4.44 -8.70 -2.49
C CYS A 42 5.48 -7.69 -2.02
N ILE A 43 5.85 -7.76 -0.74
CA ILE A 43 6.82 -6.84 -0.15
C ILE A 43 8.16 -6.98 -0.88
N VAL A 44 8.63 -8.21 -1.12
CA VAL A 44 9.90 -8.45 -1.84
C VAL A 44 9.85 -7.95 -3.28
N TYR A 45 8.74 -8.15 -3.98
CA TYR A 45 8.54 -7.63 -5.33
C TYR A 45 8.58 -6.10 -5.36
N GLN A 46 7.84 -5.45 -4.46
CA GLN A 46 7.78 -4.00 -4.37
C GLN A 46 9.12 -3.36 -3.96
N MET A 47 9.88 -4.02 -3.08
CA MET A 47 11.25 -3.59 -2.77
C MET A 47 12.11 -3.49 -4.04
N LYS A 48 12.01 -4.48 -4.94
CA LYS A 48 12.79 -4.52 -6.18
C LYS A 48 12.30 -3.54 -7.24
N THR A 49 10.98 -3.40 -7.40
CA THR A 49 10.39 -2.62 -8.52
C THR A 49 10.20 -1.15 -8.18
N SER A 50 9.78 -0.83 -6.97
CA SER A 50 9.44 0.55 -6.58
C SER A 50 10.57 1.27 -5.86
N CYS A 51 11.39 0.52 -5.11
CA CYS A 51 12.49 1.08 -4.32
C CYS A 51 13.80 0.31 -4.53
N PRO A 52 14.30 0.17 -5.78
CA PRO A 52 15.42 -0.73 -6.09
C PRO A 52 16.68 -0.44 -5.27
N ALA A 53 17.00 0.83 -5.03
CA ALA A 53 18.15 1.25 -4.21
C ALA A 53 18.06 0.78 -2.75
N CYS A 54 16.86 0.48 -2.26
CA CYS A 54 16.60 0.03 -0.91
C CYS A 54 16.51 -1.50 -0.77
N THR A 55 16.60 -2.24 -1.88
CA THR A 55 16.37 -3.69 -1.91
C THR A 55 17.23 -4.42 -0.88
N SER A 56 18.54 -4.19 -0.86
CA SER A 56 19.45 -4.91 0.04
C SER A 56 19.16 -4.64 1.52
N MET A 57 18.92 -3.37 1.88
CA MET A 57 18.63 -2.96 3.25
C MET A 57 17.27 -3.50 3.73
N LEU A 58 16.24 -3.35 2.90
CA LEU A 58 14.90 -3.80 3.20
C LEU A 58 14.79 -5.33 3.22
N HIS A 59 15.53 -6.03 2.36
CA HIS A 59 15.62 -7.49 2.37
C HIS A 59 16.32 -8.00 3.63
N CYS A 60 17.40 -7.33 4.08
CA CYS A 60 18.05 -7.64 5.35
C CYS A 60 17.08 -7.47 6.54
N MET A 61 16.37 -6.34 6.61
CA MET A 61 15.38 -6.11 7.66
C MET A 61 14.26 -7.13 7.63
N GLY A 62 13.68 -7.38 6.44
CA GLY A 62 12.61 -8.35 6.25
C GLY A 62 13.01 -9.73 6.74
N ARG A 63 14.18 -10.22 6.34
CA ARG A 63 14.72 -11.51 6.81
C ARG A 63 14.91 -11.52 8.33
N CYS A 64 15.54 -10.49 8.89
CA CYS A 64 15.77 -10.41 10.33
C CYS A 64 14.46 -10.43 11.15
N LEU A 65 13.44 -9.71 10.69
CA LEU A 65 12.13 -9.67 11.35
C LEU A 65 11.36 -11.00 11.18
N TRP A 66 11.40 -11.61 9.99
CA TRP A 66 10.78 -12.91 9.75
C TRP A 66 11.45 -14.06 10.51
N ASP A 67 12.75 -13.94 10.79
CA ASP A 67 13.50 -14.88 11.63
C ASP A 67 13.25 -14.65 13.14
N GLY A 68 12.31 -13.76 13.51
CA GLY A 68 11.94 -13.48 14.91
C GLY A 68 12.83 -12.44 15.61
N GLY A 69 13.67 -11.72 14.87
CA GLY A 69 14.52 -10.67 15.42
C GLY A 69 13.71 -9.45 15.90
N PHE A 70 14.11 -8.88 17.03
CA PHE A 70 13.55 -7.61 17.49
C PHE A 70 13.91 -6.46 16.54
N GLN A 71 13.00 -5.50 16.41
CA GLN A 71 13.16 -4.36 15.51
C GLN A 71 14.47 -3.60 15.73
N TYR A 72 14.86 -3.33 16.99
CA TYR A 72 16.09 -2.60 17.30
C TYR A 72 17.35 -3.36 16.85
N ASN A 73 17.37 -4.70 17.03
CA ASN A 73 18.46 -5.56 16.58
C ASN A 73 18.56 -5.57 15.05
N CYS A 74 17.42 -5.68 14.37
CA CYS A 74 17.38 -5.69 12.91
C CYS A 74 17.79 -4.35 12.31
N ILE A 75 17.41 -3.23 12.93
CA ILE A 75 17.90 -1.90 12.55
C ILE A 75 19.42 -1.85 12.73
N ASN A 76 19.95 -2.23 13.89
CA ASN A 76 21.39 -2.15 14.13
C ASN A 76 22.20 -3.06 13.19
N LYS A 77 21.63 -4.20 12.78
CA LYS A 77 22.24 -5.17 11.86
C LYS A 77 22.20 -4.72 10.40
N CYS A 78 21.11 -4.08 9.97
CA CYS A 78 20.83 -3.84 8.54
C CYS A 78 20.93 -2.37 8.13
N ALA A 79 20.74 -1.43 9.07
CA ALA A 79 20.72 -0.02 8.74
C ALA A 79 22.13 0.49 8.44
N CYS A 80 22.24 1.20 7.33
CA CYS A 80 23.44 1.92 7.00
C CYS A 80 23.35 3.34 7.58
N LYS A 81 24.29 3.70 8.47
CA LYS A 81 24.28 5.00 9.16
C LYS A 81 24.93 6.12 8.35
N THR A 82 25.83 5.78 7.42
CA THR A 82 26.67 6.72 6.67
C THR A 82 26.53 6.60 5.15
N CYS A 83 25.63 5.77 4.66
CA CYS A 83 25.38 5.64 3.23
C CYS A 83 23.95 6.04 2.84
N TYR A 84 23.82 6.36 1.55
CA TYR A 84 22.56 6.69 0.91
C TYR A 84 22.12 5.53 0.00
N PRO A 85 20.83 5.17 -0.02
CA PRO A 85 19.72 5.71 0.76
C PRO A 85 19.74 5.25 2.23
N THR A 86 19.27 6.12 3.14
CA THR A 86 19.14 5.76 4.56
C THR A 86 17.92 4.86 4.80
N LEU A 87 17.86 4.24 5.99
CA LEU A 87 16.67 3.48 6.41
C LEU A 87 15.38 4.31 6.34
N TYR A 88 15.49 5.60 6.68
CA TYR A 88 14.37 6.54 6.65
C TYR A 88 13.90 6.77 5.21
N ASP A 89 14.82 6.99 4.27
CA ASP A 89 14.51 7.14 2.84
C ASP A 89 13.81 5.90 2.30
N CYS A 90 14.31 4.72 2.68
CA CYS A 90 13.73 3.45 2.27
C CYS A 90 12.34 3.21 2.86
N LYS A 91 12.11 3.55 4.13
CA LYS A 91 10.78 3.51 4.74
C LYS A 91 9.80 4.46 4.04
N ARG A 92 10.24 5.68 3.73
CA ARG A 92 9.43 6.67 3.01
C ARG A 92 9.09 6.19 1.60
N CYS A 93 10.04 5.55 0.91
CA CYS A 93 9.82 4.97 -0.41
C CYS A 93 8.77 3.84 -0.35
N MET A 94 8.93 2.91 0.59
CA MET A 94 7.99 1.80 0.78
C MET A 94 6.59 2.25 1.19
N PHE A 95 6.44 3.38 1.89
CA PHE A 95 5.12 3.91 2.26
C PHE A 95 4.27 4.31 1.03
N LYS A 96 4.90 4.55 -0.12
CA LYS A 96 4.21 4.76 -1.39
C LYS A 96 3.61 3.47 -1.96
N CYS A 97 4.01 2.31 -1.44
CA CYS A 97 3.58 0.99 -1.88
C CYS A 97 2.71 0.32 -0.83
N LYS A 98 1.48 -0.07 -1.18
CA LYS A 98 0.57 -0.77 -0.26
C LYS A 98 0.47 -2.25 -0.66
N CYS A 99 1.24 -3.11 0.01
CA CYS A 99 0.94 -4.54 0.02
C CYS A 99 -0.20 -4.78 1.00
N ASN A 100 -1.27 -5.44 0.55
CA ASN A 100 -2.32 -5.88 1.45
C ASN A 100 -1.85 -7.16 2.16
N CYS A 101 -1.54 -7.02 3.44
CA CYS A 101 -1.09 -8.09 4.32
C CYS A 101 -2.14 -8.45 5.37
N VAL A 102 -3.40 -8.04 5.13
CA VAL A 102 -4.53 -8.48 5.95
C VAL A 102 -4.72 -9.97 5.67
N ASN A 103 -4.49 -10.76 6.71
CA ASN A 103 -4.73 -12.19 6.73
C ASN A 103 -6.22 -12.46 6.99
#